data_AF-A0AAU1SE01-F1
#
_entry.id   AF-A0AAU1SE01-F1
#
_cell.length_a   1.000
_cell.length_b   1.000
_cell.length_c   1.000
_cell.angle_alpha   90.00
_cell.angle_beta   90.00
_cell.angle_gamma   90.00
#
_symmetry.space_group_name_H-M   'P 1'
#
loop_
_entity.id
_entity.type
_entity.pdbx_description
1 polymer ?
#
loop_
_entity_poly.entity_id
_entity_poly.type
_entity_poly.pdbx_seq_one_letter_code
_entity_poly.pdbx_strand_id
1 'polypeptide(L)'
;MTTDWTAEYQRIARGRRFDELSCPPARQIASPSPLSEAEICEAEADLGITFPDQYRAYLLRQSAGGAVNRLCRSTAGWGWHGDSSTNYDLLTTDFPHPDSYRANEDELDAREPLTQDFPDHNAYQAAWEQWDAEYGVFQERKTSGAVFIQDNGCGFSTLLVVTGPHRGSLWFDGRATCDQILPLNLGGQPVSFMDWITRRSMDLVGW
;
A
#
# COMPACT_ATOMS: atom_id res chain seq x y z
N MET A 1 23.72 17.02 10.71
CA MET A 1 24.02 16.04 9.65
C MET A 1 22.87 16.15 8.66
N THR A 2 23.15 16.46 7.41
CA THR A 2 22.12 16.45 6.35
C THR A 2 21.76 14.99 6.10
N THR A 3 20.47 14.65 6.14
CA THR A 3 20.00 13.31 5.80
C THR A 3 20.31 13.03 4.33
N ASP A 4 20.90 11.87 4.03
CA ASP A 4 21.02 11.38 2.65
C ASP A 4 19.69 10.73 2.27
N TRP A 5 18.82 11.50 1.64
CA TRP A 5 17.49 11.06 1.30
C TRP A 5 17.48 10.01 0.20
N THR A 6 18.46 10.04 -0.71
CA THR A 6 18.60 9.00 -1.74
C THR A 6 18.87 7.64 -1.11
N ALA A 7 19.77 7.57 -0.13
CA ALA A 7 20.04 6.33 0.58
C ALA A 7 18.82 5.85 1.39
N GLU A 8 18.10 6.77 2.03
CA GLU A 8 16.88 6.45 2.78
C GLU A 8 15.75 5.95 1.87
N TYR A 9 15.56 6.59 0.70
CA TYR A 9 14.58 6.15 -0.29
C TYR A 9 14.90 4.76 -0.83
N GLN A 10 16.16 4.51 -1.19
CA GLN A 10 16.58 3.17 -1.61
C GLN A 10 16.37 2.12 -0.52
N ARG A 11 16.57 2.49 0.75
CA ARG A 11 16.33 1.59 1.88
C ARG A 11 14.86 1.24 2.02
N ILE A 12 13.96 2.24 2.01
CA ILE A 12 12.52 2.01 2.19
C ILE A 12 11.90 1.30 0.97
N ALA A 13 12.34 1.62 -0.25
CA ALA A 13 11.81 1.02 -1.47
C ALA A 13 12.07 -0.49 -1.58
N ARG A 14 13.15 -1.00 -0.95
CA ARG A 14 13.43 -2.45 -0.88
C ARG A 14 12.38 -3.23 -0.11
N GLY A 15 11.61 -2.58 0.76
CA GLY A 15 10.50 -3.22 1.45
C GLY A 15 9.36 -3.63 0.51
N ARG A 16 9.30 -3.07 -0.71
CA ARG A 16 8.45 -3.57 -1.79
C ARG A 16 9.11 -4.81 -2.40
N ARG A 17 8.58 -6.00 -2.10
CA ARG A 17 9.12 -7.31 -2.55
C ARG A 17 8.83 -7.58 -4.05
N PHE A 18 9.16 -6.64 -4.92
CA PHE A 18 8.70 -6.51 -6.32
C PHE A 18 8.95 -7.77 -7.18
N ASP A 19 10.12 -8.38 -7.06
CA ASP A 19 10.54 -9.52 -7.90
C ASP A 19 10.30 -10.89 -7.24
N GLU A 20 9.95 -10.90 -5.95
CA GLU A 20 10.09 -12.08 -5.09
C GLU A 20 8.76 -12.83 -4.86
N LEU A 21 7.63 -12.19 -5.17
CA LEU A 21 6.28 -12.76 -5.01
C LEU A 21 5.75 -13.43 -6.29
N SER A 22 6.65 -13.69 -7.25
CA SER A 22 6.35 -14.52 -8.42
C SER A 22 6.12 -15.96 -7.97
N CYS A 23 4.85 -16.36 -7.88
CA CYS A 23 4.48 -17.75 -7.68
C CYS A 23 5.02 -18.58 -8.88
N PRO A 24 5.62 -19.76 -8.68
CA PRO A 24 6.05 -20.60 -9.80
C PRO A 24 4.86 -20.86 -10.73
N PRO A 25 5.06 -20.95 -12.06
CA PRO A 25 3.96 -21.14 -12.99
C PRO A 25 3.23 -22.44 -12.66
N ALA A 26 2.06 -22.27 -12.04
CA ALA A 26 1.18 -23.36 -11.70
C ALA A 26 0.69 -23.99 -13.01
N ARG A 27 1.03 -25.27 -13.25
CA ARG A 27 0.35 -26.12 -14.23
C ARG A 27 -1.15 -26.04 -13.95
N GLN A 28 -1.92 -25.28 -14.75
CA GLN A 28 -3.40 -25.15 -14.70
C GLN A 28 -4.02 -25.77 -13.44
N ILE A 29 -3.82 -25.12 -12.28
CA ILE A 29 -4.40 -25.60 -11.02
C ILE A 29 -5.83 -25.07 -11.00
N ALA A 30 -6.77 -25.97 -10.65
CA ALA A 30 -8.14 -25.63 -10.29
C ALA A 30 -8.16 -24.42 -9.33
N SER A 31 -9.28 -23.69 -9.26
CA SER A 31 -9.45 -22.59 -8.32
C SER A 31 -8.85 -22.97 -6.97
N PRO A 32 -7.87 -22.19 -6.46
CA PRO A 32 -7.18 -22.52 -5.21
C PRO A 32 -8.21 -22.74 -4.08
N SER A 33 -7.87 -23.61 -3.13
CA SER A 33 -8.74 -23.87 -1.97
C SER A 33 -8.58 -22.75 -0.93
N PRO A 34 -9.66 -22.38 -0.19
CA PRO A 34 -9.57 -21.41 0.89
C PRO A 34 -8.45 -21.76 1.88
N LEU A 35 -7.85 -20.74 2.50
CA LEU A 35 -6.79 -20.96 3.47
C LEU A 35 -7.36 -21.59 4.75
N SER A 36 -6.56 -22.44 5.38
CA SER A 36 -6.85 -22.97 6.72
C SER A 36 -6.49 -21.96 7.82
N GLU A 37 -7.05 -22.13 9.01
CA GLU A 37 -6.69 -21.32 10.20
C GLU A 37 -5.18 -21.35 10.48
N ALA A 38 -4.53 -22.52 10.27
CA ALA A 38 -3.10 -22.69 10.49
C ALA A 38 -2.27 -21.86 9.49
N GLU A 39 -2.65 -21.86 8.21
CA GLU A 39 -2.01 -21.04 7.18
C GLU A 39 -2.18 -19.54 7.44
N ILE A 40 -3.37 -19.13 7.88
CA ILE A 40 -3.61 -17.72 8.21
C ILE A 40 -2.75 -17.32 9.43
N CYS A 41 -2.68 -18.13 10.48
CA CYS A 41 -1.82 -17.85 11.63
C CYS A 41 -0.34 -17.81 11.24
N GLU A 42 0.10 -18.66 10.32
CA GLU A 42 1.47 -18.61 9.79
C GLU A 42 1.71 -17.31 9.03
N ALA A 43 0.78 -16.88 8.18
CA ALA A 43 0.88 -15.63 7.43
C ALA A 43 0.92 -14.41 8.35
N GLU A 44 0.05 -14.35 9.36
CA GLU A 44 0.06 -13.28 10.38
C GLU A 44 1.39 -13.20 11.13
N ALA A 45 1.94 -14.36 11.50
CA ALA A 45 3.24 -14.43 12.17
C ALA A 45 4.40 -13.99 11.28
N ASP A 46 4.41 -14.40 10.00
CA ASP A 46 5.44 -14.03 9.02
C ASP A 46 5.41 -12.53 8.68
N LEU A 47 4.19 -11.96 8.57
CA LEU A 47 3.98 -10.55 8.23
C LEU A 47 4.03 -9.61 9.44
N GLY A 48 4.01 -10.15 10.67
CA GLY A 48 4.00 -9.38 11.91
C GLY A 48 2.71 -8.59 12.16
N ILE A 49 1.60 -8.99 11.54
CA ILE A 49 0.29 -8.31 11.63
C ILE A 49 -0.80 -9.28 12.03
N THR A 50 -1.93 -8.77 12.53
CA THR A 50 -3.17 -9.55 12.65
C THR A 50 -4.15 -9.09 11.59
N PHE A 51 -4.67 -9.99 10.77
CA PHE A 51 -5.61 -9.62 9.70
C PHE A 51 -6.95 -9.16 10.26
N PRO A 52 -7.56 -8.10 9.69
CA PRO A 52 -8.90 -7.68 10.06
C PRO A 52 -9.91 -8.83 10.00
N ASP A 53 -10.83 -8.90 10.96
CA ASP A 53 -11.71 -10.07 11.17
C ASP A 53 -12.51 -10.45 9.92
N GLN A 54 -13.02 -9.46 9.18
CA GLN A 54 -13.75 -9.71 7.93
C GLN A 54 -12.85 -10.24 6.81
N TYR A 55 -11.60 -9.76 6.73
CA TYR A 55 -10.64 -10.26 5.76
C TYR A 55 -10.20 -11.69 6.10
N ARG A 56 -9.96 -11.98 7.38
CA ARG A 56 -9.72 -13.34 7.87
C ARG A 56 -10.88 -14.28 7.51
N ALA A 57 -12.11 -13.88 7.78
CA ALA A 57 -13.31 -14.65 7.45
C ALA A 57 -13.46 -14.88 5.94
N TYR A 58 -13.03 -13.91 5.11
CA TYR A 58 -12.98 -14.06 3.67
C TYR A 58 -11.96 -15.13 3.26
N LEU A 59 -10.72 -15.06 3.75
CA LEU A 59 -9.64 -16.02 3.42
C LEU A 59 -10.02 -17.48 3.75
N LEU A 60 -10.77 -17.71 4.83
CA LEU A 60 -11.27 -19.03 5.25
C LEU A 60 -12.37 -19.60 4.35
N ARG A 61 -13.12 -18.73 3.65
CA ARG A 61 -14.31 -19.13 2.86
C ARG A 61 -14.05 -19.15 1.36
N GLN A 62 -13.23 -18.22 0.89
CA GLN A 62 -12.90 -18.05 -0.51
C GLN A 62 -11.39 -17.95 -0.60
N SER A 63 -10.78 -18.83 -1.38
CA SER A 63 -9.41 -18.60 -1.75
C SER A 63 -9.37 -17.39 -2.66
N ALA A 64 -8.53 -16.42 -2.31
CA ALA A 64 -8.38 -15.20 -3.04
C ALA A 64 -8.10 -15.48 -4.54
N GLY A 65 -9.02 -15.01 -5.37
CA GLY A 65 -9.11 -15.28 -6.79
C GLY A 65 -10.37 -14.58 -7.30
N GLY A 66 -10.20 -13.38 -7.84
CA GLY A 66 -11.27 -12.45 -8.16
C GLY A 66 -10.77 -11.01 -8.09
N ALA A 67 -11.58 -10.10 -7.56
CA ALA A 67 -11.23 -8.67 -7.40
C ALA A 67 -10.13 -8.41 -6.36
N VAL A 68 -9.81 -9.39 -5.50
CA VAL A 68 -8.84 -9.25 -4.39
C VAL A 68 -7.54 -9.99 -4.71
N ASN A 69 -6.40 -9.30 -4.51
CA ASN A 69 -5.06 -9.85 -4.65
C ASN A 69 -4.87 -11.08 -3.76
N ARG A 70 -4.27 -12.14 -4.32
CA ARG A 70 -4.24 -13.44 -3.64
C ARG A 70 -3.15 -13.50 -2.59
N LEU A 71 -3.51 -13.67 -1.33
CA LEU A 71 -2.54 -14.05 -0.30
C LEU A 71 -2.01 -15.47 -0.56
N CYS A 72 -0.70 -15.60 -0.74
CA CYS A 72 -0.04 -16.89 -0.93
C CYS A 72 1.36 -16.90 -0.31
N ARG A 73 1.90 -18.10 -0.12
CA ARG A 73 3.28 -18.32 0.29
C ARG A 73 4.17 -18.53 -0.93
N SER A 74 5.24 -17.75 -1.00
CA SER A 74 6.30 -17.82 -2.02
C SER A 74 7.63 -18.24 -1.38
N THR A 75 8.71 -18.28 -2.16
CA THR A 75 10.07 -18.47 -1.62
C THR A 75 10.55 -17.32 -0.75
N ALA A 76 9.92 -16.14 -0.86
CA ALA A 76 10.21 -14.96 -0.04
C ALA A 76 9.24 -14.76 1.15
N GLY A 77 8.46 -15.80 1.47
CA GLY A 77 7.48 -15.76 2.55
C GLY A 77 6.06 -15.48 2.06
N TRP A 78 5.19 -15.07 2.98
CA TRP A 78 3.81 -14.72 2.70
C TRP A 78 3.70 -13.34 2.05
N GLY A 79 2.77 -13.21 1.11
CA GLY A 79 2.49 -11.95 0.45
C GLY A 79 1.31 -12.03 -0.52
N TRP A 80 0.96 -10.88 -1.08
CA TRP A 80 -0.16 -10.76 -2.00
C TRP A 80 0.31 -10.87 -3.44
N HIS A 81 -0.13 -11.91 -4.13
CA HIS A 81 0.13 -12.10 -5.55
C HIS A 81 -0.63 -11.08 -6.40
N GLY A 82 0.08 -10.48 -7.35
CA GLY A 82 -0.41 -9.38 -8.18
C GLY A 82 -0.19 -8.00 -7.57
N ASP A 83 0.25 -7.95 -6.30
CA ASP A 83 0.64 -6.72 -5.63
C ASP A 83 2.16 -6.55 -5.67
N SER A 84 2.59 -5.39 -6.13
CA SER A 84 3.99 -4.97 -6.17
C SER A 84 4.23 -3.64 -5.41
N SER A 85 3.19 -3.08 -4.81
CA SER A 85 3.18 -1.76 -4.20
C SER A 85 3.23 -1.81 -2.67
N THR A 86 2.73 -2.88 -2.04
CA THR A 86 2.83 -3.02 -0.57
C THR A 86 4.27 -3.05 -0.11
N ASN A 87 4.58 -2.16 0.83
CA ASN A 87 5.86 -2.10 1.51
C ASN A 87 5.80 -2.94 2.80
N TYR A 88 6.41 -4.13 2.77
CA TYR A 88 6.32 -5.10 3.85
C TYR A 88 7.02 -4.63 5.14
N ASP A 89 8.06 -3.79 5.02
CA ASP A 89 8.78 -3.23 6.17
C ASP A 89 7.94 -2.18 6.94
N LEU A 90 6.88 -1.66 6.31
CA LEU A 90 5.98 -0.67 6.90
C LEU A 90 4.66 -1.27 7.39
N LEU A 91 4.42 -2.57 7.22
CA LEU A 91 3.14 -3.20 7.59
C LEU A 91 2.83 -3.12 9.08
N THR A 92 3.85 -3.12 9.94
CA THR A 92 3.68 -3.01 11.39
C THR A 92 3.67 -1.56 11.88
N THR A 93 3.77 -0.59 10.98
CA THR A 93 3.64 0.83 11.29
C THR A 93 2.19 1.25 11.12
N ASP A 94 1.68 2.10 12.01
CA ASP A 94 0.29 2.54 11.94
C ASP A 94 -0.01 3.28 10.62
N PHE A 95 -1.18 3.00 10.05
CA PHE A 95 -1.68 3.74 8.90
C PHE A 95 -1.97 5.20 9.27
N PRO A 96 -1.31 6.17 8.63
CA PRO A 96 -1.52 7.57 8.95
C PRO A 96 -2.81 8.09 8.33
N HIS A 97 -3.62 8.80 9.11
CA HIS A 97 -4.76 9.52 8.56
C HIS A 97 -4.27 10.66 7.63
N PRO A 98 -4.90 10.93 6.48
CA PRO A 98 -4.45 11.98 5.56
C PRO A 98 -4.20 13.34 6.20
N ASP A 99 -5.09 13.77 7.08
CA ASP A 99 -4.94 15.06 7.78
C ASP A 99 -3.69 15.16 8.66
N SER A 100 -3.09 14.02 9.05
CA SER A 100 -1.87 14.02 9.88
C SER A 100 -0.61 14.43 9.13
N TYR A 101 -0.59 14.28 7.80
CA TYR A 101 0.60 14.56 6.98
C TYR A 101 0.44 15.76 6.03
N ARG A 102 -0.74 16.38 5.93
CA ARG A 102 -1.00 17.52 5.03
C ARG A 102 -0.01 18.67 5.21
N ALA A 103 0.25 19.08 6.45
CA ALA A 103 1.18 20.19 6.69
C ALA A 103 2.63 19.83 6.29
N ASN A 104 3.04 18.57 6.46
CA ASN A 104 4.36 18.12 6.06
C ASN A 104 4.49 18.05 4.53
N GLU A 105 3.41 17.66 3.85
CA GLU A 105 3.28 17.68 2.40
C GLU A 105 3.39 19.11 1.86
N ASP A 106 2.63 20.06 2.41
CA ASP A 106 2.69 21.47 2.01
C ASP A 106 4.11 22.04 2.19
N GLU A 107 4.81 21.66 3.26
CA GLU A 107 6.21 22.05 3.51
C GLU A 107 7.21 21.38 2.55
N LEU A 108 6.94 20.15 2.10
CA LEU A 108 7.74 19.47 1.08
C LEU A 108 7.54 20.12 -0.29
N ASP A 109 6.30 20.34 -0.69
CA ASP A 109 5.93 20.99 -1.95
C ASP A 109 6.53 22.40 -2.04
N ALA A 110 6.45 23.18 -0.95
CA ALA A 110 7.04 24.53 -0.91
C ALA A 110 8.57 24.56 -1.02
N ARG A 111 9.25 23.42 -0.79
CA ARG A 111 10.71 23.26 -0.91
C ARG A 111 11.14 22.65 -2.24
N GLU A 112 10.22 22.42 -3.18
CA GLU A 112 10.58 21.91 -4.51
C GLU A 112 11.67 22.79 -5.14
N PRO A 113 12.84 22.22 -5.48
CA PRO A 113 13.92 22.98 -6.09
C PRO A 113 13.48 23.55 -7.44
N LEU A 114 13.64 24.86 -7.63
CA LEU A 114 13.41 25.53 -8.92
C LEU A 114 14.75 25.80 -9.61
N THR A 115 14.81 25.60 -10.92
CA THR A 115 16.04 25.79 -11.72
C THR A 115 16.68 27.17 -11.54
N GLN A 116 15.87 28.21 -11.33
CA GLN A 116 16.31 29.59 -11.13
C GLN A 116 17.06 29.86 -9.81
N ASP A 117 16.92 28.98 -8.82
CA ASP A 117 17.52 29.16 -7.49
C ASP A 117 18.96 28.64 -7.40
N PHE A 118 19.47 28.05 -8.49
CA PHE A 118 20.77 27.39 -8.53
C PHE A 118 21.71 28.01 -9.57
N PRO A 119 23.02 28.03 -9.28
CA PRO A 119 24.01 28.66 -10.15
C PRO A 119 24.24 27.90 -11.46
N ASP A 120 23.98 26.58 -11.48
CA ASP A 120 24.12 25.72 -12.64
C ASP A 120 23.20 24.49 -12.56
N HIS A 121 23.12 23.76 -13.69
CA HIS A 121 22.27 22.59 -13.83
C HIS A 121 22.66 21.43 -12.91
N ASN A 122 23.95 21.23 -12.63
CA ASN A 122 24.40 20.12 -11.79
C ASN A 122 24.01 20.35 -10.33
N ALA A 123 24.13 21.60 -9.85
CA ALA A 123 23.71 21.98 -8.50
C ALA A 123 22.19 21.84 -8.34
N TYR A 124 21.41 22.27 -9.34
CA TYR A 124 19.97 22.05 -9.38
C TYR A 124 19.62 20.55 -9.36
N GLN A 125 20.23 19.75 -10.23
CA GLN A 125 19.96 18.33 -10.34
C GLN A 125 20.23 17.60 -9.01
N ALA A 126 21.35 17.89 -8.34
CA ALA A 126 21.67 17.29 -7.05
C ALA A 126 20.66 17.67 -5.95
N ALA A 127 20.18 18.91 -5.95
CA ALA A 127 19.16 19.35 -4.99
C ALA A 127 17.79 18.69 -5.28
N TRP A 128 17.41 18.62 -6.56
CA TRP A 128 16.19 17.97 -7.02
C TRP A 128 16.19 16.48 -6.68
N GLU A 129 17.29 15.77 -6.91
CA GLU A 129 17.43 14.33 -6.57
C GLU A 129 17.28 14.06 -5.07
N GLN A 130 17.77 14.96 -4.20
CA GLN A 130 17.58 14.83 -2.76
C GLN A 130 16.14 15.12 -2.34
N TRP A 131 15.50 16.14 -2.92
CA TRP A 131 14.10 16.46 -2.67
C TRP A 131 13.17 15.36 -3.17
N ASP A 132 13.37 14.85 -4.38
CA ASP A 132 12.58 13.77 -4.97
C ASP A 132 12.70 12.48 -4.14
N ALA A 133 13.90 12.18 -3.62
CA ALA A 133 14.09 11.05 -2.72
C ALA A 133 13.39 11.25 -1.36
N GLU A 134 13.43 12.46 -0.79
CA GLU A 134 12.67 12.81 0.43
C GLU A 134 11.17 12.62 0.19
N TYR A 135 10.68 13.12 -0.95
CA TYR A 135 9.30 12.99 -1.38
C TYR A 135 8.89 11.53 -1.60
N GLY A 136 9.77 10.71 -2.18
CA GLY A 136 9.58 9.28 -2.35
C GLY A 136 9.42 8.55 -1.01
N VAL A 137 10.26 8.86 -0.02
CA VAL A 137 10.13 8.33 1.34
C VAL A 137 8.81 8.76 1.98
N PHE A 138 8.42 10.01 1.80
CA PHE A 138 7.14 10.54 2.28
C PHE A 138 5.95 9.78 1.67
N GLN A 139 5.97 9.56 0.35
CA GLN A 139 4.91 8.85 -0.37
C GLN A 139 4.80 7.37 0.04
N GLU A 140 5.91 6.69 0.35
CA GLU A 140 5.90 5.34 0.92
C GLU A 140 5.18 5.30 2.27
N ARG A 141 5.46 6.31 3.12
CA ARG A 141 4.92 6.37 4.48
C ARG A 141 3.42 6.63 4.51
N LYS A 142 2.85 7.32 3.51
CA LYS A 142 1.38 7.54 3.40
C LYS A 142 0.59 6.23 3.40
N THR A 143 1.18 5.12 2.97
CA THR A 143 0.53 3.79 2.90
C THR A 143 1.06 2.80 3.94
N SER A 144 1.77 3.27 4.96
CA SER A 144 2.19 2.42 6.09
C SER A 144 1.01 1.67 6.69
N GLY A 145 1.19 0.44 7.16
CA GLY A 145 0.12 -0.30 7.83
C GLY A 145 -1.08 -0.67 6.94
N ALA A 146 -0.96 -0.53 5.61
CA ALA A 146 -1.98 -0.91 4.65
C ALA A 146 -1.42 -1.82 3.56
N VAL A 147 -2.30 -2.63 2.98
CA VAL A 147 -1.98 -3.55 1.88
C VAL A 147 -2.76 -3.15 0.64
N PHE A 148 -2.12 -3.19 -0.53
CA PHE A 148 -2.77 -2.98 -1.81
C PHE A 148 -3.58 -4.22 -2.17
N ILE A 149 -4.85 -4.23 -1.76
CA ILE A 149 -5.71 -5.41 -1.80
C ILE A 149 -6.37 -5.63 -3.16
N GLN A 150 -6.43 -4.59 -4.00
CA GLN A 150 -6.95 -4.63 -5.37
C GLN A 150 -6.31 -3.54 -6.24
N ASP A 151 -5.91 -3.91 -7.45
CA ASP A 151 -5.62 -2.97 -8.55
C ASP A 151 -6.93 -2.54 -9.25
N ASN A 152 -7.13 -1.23 -9.43
CA ASN A 152 -8.31 -0.65 -10.09
C ASN A 152 -8.01 -0.10 -11.50
N GLY A 153 -6.81 -0.31 -12.03
CA GLY A 153 -6.30 0.23 -13.28
C GLY A 153 -5.86 1.69 -13.16
N CYS A 154 -5.13 2.18 -14.18
CA CYS A 154 -4.67 3.58 -14.28
C CYS A 154 -3.85 4.08 -13.08
N GLY A 155 -3.17 3.17 -12.36
CA GLY A 155 -2.41 3.51 -11.15
C GLY A 155 -3.27 3.68 -9.89
N PHE A 156 -4.57 3.40 -9.97
CA PHE A 156 -5.46 3.39 -8.81
C PHE A 156 -5.46 2.04 -8.13
N SER A 157 -5.60 2.06 -6.81
CA SER A 157 -5.68 0.82 -6.03
C SER A 157 -6.60 0.98 -4.83
N THR A 158 -6.99 -0.14 -4.25
CA THR A 158 -7.69 -0.15 -2.97
C THR A 158 -6.76 -0.68 -1.91
N LEU A 159 -6.72 0.05 -0.80
CA LEU A 159 -5.93 -0.26 0.37
C LEU A 159 -6.84 -0.89 1.42
N LEU A 160 -6.40 -2.00 2.02
CA LEU A 160 -6.96 -2.52 3.25
C LEU A 160 -6.00 -2.18 4.39
N VAL A 161 -6.47 -1.43 5.39
CA VAL A 161 -5.65 -1.10 6.56
C VAL A 161 -5.56 -2.31 7.47
N VAL A 162 -4.34 -2.74 7.80
CA VAL A 162 -4.05 -3.90 8.65
C VAL A 162 -3.46 -3.54 10.00
N THR A 163 -2.91 -2.33 10.16
CA THR A 163 -2.26 -1.87 11.40
C THR A 163 -2.68 -0.44 11.77
N GLY A 164 -2.84 -0.19 13.07
CA GLY A 164 -3.18 1.12 13.62
C GLY A 164 -4.68 1.37 13.82
N PRO A 165 -5.08 2.62 14.15
CA PRO A 165 -6.44 2.97 14.55
C PRO A 165 -7.52 2.73 13.48
N HIS A 166 -7.12 2.72 12.21
CA HIS A 166 -8.01 2.52 11.07
C HIS A 166 -8.09 1.06 10.61
N ARG A 167 -7.51 0.11 11.36
CA ARG A 167 -7.47 -1.31 10.99
C ARG A 167 -8.84 -1.87 10.62
N GLY A 168 -8.91 -2.52 9.45
CA GLY A 168 -10.12 -3.10 8.87
C GLY A 168 -10.92 -2.15 7.99
N SER A 169 -10.56 -0.87 7.91
CA SER A 169 -11.13 0.07 6.95
C SER A 169 -10.48 -0.06 5.56
N LEU A 170 -11.22 0.39 4.55
CA LEU A 170 -10.79 0.39 3.15
C LEU A 170 -10.66 1.82 2.63
N TRP A 171 -9.63 2.04 1.83
CA TRP A 171 -9.30 3.35 1.26
C TRP A 171 -9.00 3.23 -0.22
N PHE A 172 -9.33 4.26 -0.97
CA PHE A 172 -8.96 4.42 -2.36
C PHE A 172 -7.63 5.16 -2.45
N ASP A 173 -6.62 4.55 -3.04
CA ASP A 173 -5.39 5.22 -3.41
C ASP A 173 -5.59 5.93 -4.75
N GLY A 174 -5.88 7.24 -4.67
CA GLY A 174 -6.09 8.15 -5.78
C GLY A 174 -4.84 8.94 -6.17
N ARG A 175 -3.67 8.59 -5.62
CA ARG A 175 -2.48 9.45 -5.74
C ARG A 175 -1.99 9.64 -7.17
N ALA A 176 -2.29 8.69 -8.06
CA ALA A 176 -1.97 8.78 -9.49
C ALA A 176 -2.61 10.00 -10.19
N THR A 177 -3.68 10.59 -9.65
CA THR A 177 -4.35 11.76 -10.28
C THR A 177 -4.58 12.94 -9.36
N CYS A 178 -4.89 12.71 -8.08
CA CYS A 178 -5.24 13.79 -7.15
C CYS A 178 -4.34 13.87 -5.92
N ASP A 179 -3.28 13.05 -5.85
CA ASP A 179 -2.39 12.90 -4.69
C ASP A 179 -3.09 12.59 -3.35
N GLN A 180 -4.32 12.04 -3.41
CA GLN A 180 -5.13 11.77 -2.23
C GLN A 180 -5.33 10.28 -1.98
N ILE A 181 -5.41 9.93 -0.68
CA ILE A 181 -5.90 8.65 -0.19
C ILE A 181 -7.25 8.93 0.48
N LEU A 182 -8.32 8.32 -0.03
CA LEU A 182 -9.69 8.67 0.32
C LEU A 182 -10.39 7.49 1.01
N PRO A 183 -11.13 7.70 2.11
CA PRO A 183 -11.84 6.61 2.77
C PRO A 183 -13.00 6.12 1.88
N LEU A 184 -13.19 4.80 1.80
CA LEU A 184 -14.34 4.23 1.12
C LEU A 184 -15.54 4.21 2.06
N ASN A 185 -16.63 4.85 1.65
CA ASN A 185 -17.84 4.98 2.46
C ASN A 185 -19.08 4.44 1.74
N LEU A 186 -19.99 3.87 2.50
CA LEU A 186 -21.32 3.46 2.05
C LEU A 186 -22.37 4.08 2.97
N GLY A 187 -23.22 4.95 2.41
CA GLY A 187 -24.24 5.65 3.22
C GLY A 187 -23.65 6.59 4.29
N GLY A 188 -22.49 7.18 4.02
CA GLY A 188 -21.82 8.11 4.95
C GLY A 188 -21.09 7.45 6.11
N GLN A 189 -20.90 6.13 6.07
CA GLN A 189 -20.11 5.37 7.04
C GLN A 189 -19.02 4.56 6.33
N PRO A 190 -17.89 4.24 6.99
CA PRO A 190 -16.86 3.39 6.42
C PRO A 190 -17.45 2.07 5.90
N VAL A 191 -17.16 1.73 4.65
CA VAL A 191 -17.65 0.48 4.05
C VAL A 191 -16.99 -0.72 4.72
N SER A 192 -17.76 -1.80 4.94
CA SER A 192 -17.20 -3.06 5.42
C SER A 192 -16.49 -3.80 4.29
N PHE A 193 -15.52 -4.65 4.62
CA PHE A 193 -14.84 -5.49 3.62
C PHE A 193 -15.82 -6.36 2.83
N MET A 194 -16.79 -6.96 3.52
CA MET A 194 -17.79 -7.83 2.90
C MET A 194 -18.76 -7.08 1.99
N ASP A 195 -19.08 -5.82 2.29
CA ASP A 195 -19.91 -4.99 1.41
C ASP A 195 -19.10 -4.52 0.19
N TRP A 196 -17.86 -4.11 0.42
CA TRP A 196 -16.97 -3.60 -0.61
C TRP A 196 -16.67 -4.61 -1.72
N ILE A 197 -16.41 -5.89 -1.38
CA ILE A 197 -15.97 -6.90 -2.37
C ILE A 197 -16.96 -7.13 -3.54
N THR A 198 -18.21 -6.69 -3.38
CA THR A 198 -19.27 -6.80 -4.40
C THR A 198 -19.48 -5.50 -5.18
N ARG A 199 -18.60 -4.50 -5.02
CA ARG A 199 -18.72 -3.13 -5.54
C ARG A 199 -17.40 -2.67 -6.16
N ARG A 200 -17.46 -1.57 -6.92
CA ARG A 200 -16.25 -0.88 -7.39
C ARG A 200 -15.86 0.18 -6.38
N SER A 201 -14.57 0.28 -6.06
CA SER A 201 -14.06 1.25 -5.09
C SER A 201 -14.39 2.70 -5.48
N MET A 202 -14.34 3.03 -6.77
CA MET A 202 -14.69 4.37 -7.26
C MET A 202 -16.14 4.79 -6.95
N ASP A 203 -17.07 3.84 -6.84
CA ASP A 203 -18.48 4.13 -6.53
C ASP A 203 -18.68 4.44 -5.02
N LEU A 204 -17.64 4.24 -4.21
CA LEU A 204 -17.63 4.40 -2.75
C LEU A 204 -16.77 5.58 -2.28
N VAL A 205 -16.15 6.29 -3.23
CA VAL A 205 -15.42 7.53 -2.94
C VAL A 205 -16.41 8.69 -2.88
N GLY A 206 -16.38 9.43 -1.79
CA GLY A 206 -17.08 10.72 -1.68
C GLY A 206 -16.22 11.81 -2.31
N TRP A 207 -16.45 12.10 -3.59
CA TRP A 207 -15.87 13.26 -4.28
C TRP A 207 -16.43 14.58 -3.75
#